data_AF-A0A0A9F6B0-F1
#
_entry.id   AF-A0A0A9F6B0-F1
#
_cell.length_a   1.000
_cell.length_b   1.000
_cell.length_c   1.000
_cell.angle_alpha   90.00
_cell.angle_beta   90.00
_cell.angle_gamma   90.00
#
_symmetry.space_group_name_H-M   'P 1'
#
loop_
_entity.id
_entity.type
_entity.pdbx_description
1 polymer ?
#
loop_
_entity_poly.entity_id
_entity_poly.type
_entity_poly.pdbx_seq_one_letter_code
_entity_poly.pdbx_strand_id
1 'polypeptide(L)'
;MEVAGRLAEFGLRYSEANSQDRPELTPGTVRDLEQLHMTRETRIPSSFLCPILQEIMHDPQVCADGLTYEGQAIREWMETGRETSPVTNLKLEHRNLTPNHALRFAIQDWLCHAHSALKL
;
A
#
# COMPACT_ATOMS: atom_id res chain seq x y z
N MET A 1 -13.64 -1.45 -6.09
CA MET A 1 -14.57 -0.80 -7.07
C MET A 1 -15.63 0.08 -6.38
N GLU A 2 -15.55 0.29 -5.06
CA GLU A 2 -16.72 0.67 -4.28
C GLU A 2 -16.87 2.20 -4.07
N VAL A 3 -15.76 2.93 -3.89
CA VAL A 3 -15.79 4.39 -3.63
C VAL A 3 -16.09 5.20 -4.89
N ALA A 4 -15.48 4.85 -6.02
CA ALA A 4 -15.66 5.58 -7.28
C ALA A 4 -17.12 5.54 -7.76
N GLY A 5 -17.80 4.39 -7.61
CA GLY A 5 -19.22 4.27 -7.92
C GLY A 5 -20.09 5.14 -7.03
N ARG A 6 -19.85 5.12 -5.70
CA ARG A 6 -20.59 5.94 -4.74
C ARG A 6 -20.36 7.44 -4.94
N LEU A 7 -19.14 7.86 -5.29
CA LEU A 7 -18.85 9.26 -5.64
C LEU A 7 -19.52 9.68 -6.94
N ALA A 8 -19.56 8.81 -7.95
CA ALA A 8 -20.26 9.08 -9.20
C ALA A 8 -21.77 9.21 -8.97
N GLU A 9 -22.38 8.32 -8.18
CA GLU A 9 -23.79 8.39 -7.80
C GLU A 9 -24.11 9.68 -7.03
N PHE A 10 -23.26 10.06 -6.07
CA PHE A 10 -23.38 11.32 -5.36
C PHE A 10 -23.28 12.50 -6.33
N GLY A 11 -22.29 12.51 -7.23
CA GLY A 11 -22.14 13.56 -8.24
C GLY A 11 -23.37 13.70 -9.14
N LEU A 12 -23.93 12.59 -9.63
CA LEU A 12 -25.16 12.58 -10.43
C LEU A 12 -26.34 13.17 -9.66
N ARG A 13 -26.58 12.68 -8.44
CA ARG A 13 -27.71 13.10 -7.60
C ARG A 13 -27.69 14.58 -7.24
N TYR A 14 -26.52 15.18 -7.03
CA TYR A 14 -26.39 16.60 -6.65
C TYR A 14 -26.23 17.54 -7.85
N SER A 15 -26.04 17.01 -9.06
CA SER A 15 -25.98 17.77 -10.30
C SER A 15 -27.26 17.70 -11.14
N GLU A 16 -28.35 17.19 -10.56
CA GLU A 16 -29.66 17.10 -11.22
C GLU A 16 -30.08 18.44 -11.84
N ALA A 17 -30.57 18.37 -13.08
CA ALA A 17 -30.94 19.54 -13.88
C ALA A 17 -32.20 20.24 -13.33
N ASN A 18 -33.09 19.46 -12.72
CA ASN A 18 -34.26 19.99 -12.02
C ASN A 18 -33.88 20.40 -10.60
N SER A 19 -34.10 21.67 -10.26
CA SER A 19 -33.80 22.20 -8.93
C SER A 19 -34.69 21.62 -7.83
N GLN A 20 -35.86 21.04 -8.16
CA GLN A 20 -36.74 20.42 -7.16
C GLN A 20 -36.31 19.01 -6.75
N ASP A 21 -35.63 18.29 -7.64
CA ASP A 21 -35.13 16.93 -7.38
C ASP A 21 -33.73 16.95 -6.73
N ARG A 22 -33.06 18.11 -6.77
CA ARG A 22 -31.74 18.29 -6.19
C ARG A 22 -31.82 18.36 -4.66
N PRO A 23 -31.18 17.42 -3.94
CA PRO A 23 -31.08 17.49 -2.49
C PRO A 23 -30.20 18.66 -2.03
N GLU A 24 -30.48 19.17 -0.83
CA GLU A 24 -29.66 20.20 -0.18
C GLU A 24 -28.36 19.60 0.36
N LEU A 25 -27.25 20.33 0.22
CA LEU A 25 -25.98 19.96 0.86
C LEU A 25 -26.08 20.22 2.35
N THR A 26 -26.11 19.15 3.15
CA THR A 26 -26.19 19.22 4.60
C THR A 26 -24.87 18.82 5.25
N PRO A 27 -24.63 19.19 6.52
CA PRO A 27 -23.47 18.69 7.26
C PRO A 27 -23.37 17.16 7.31
N GLY A 28 -24.50 16.44 7.24
CA GLY A 28 -24.53 14.98 7.12
C GLY A 28 -23.93 14.50 5.80
N THR A 29 -24.26 15.16 4.69
CA THR A 29 -23.75 14.80 3.36
C THR A 29 -22.25 15.07 3.21
N VAL A 30 -21.74 16.12 3.87
CA VAL A 30 -20.30 16.40 3.95
C VAL A 30 -19.59 15.29 4.71
N ARG A 31 -20.15 14.87 5.86
CA ARG A 31 -19.64 13.76 6.65
C ARG A 31 -19.64 12.44 5.87
N ASP A 32 -20.69 12.16 5.10
CA ASP A 32 -20.78 10.95 4.27
C ASP A 32 -19.69 10.94 3.17
N LEU A 33 -19.42 12.09 2.56
CA LEU A 33 -18.32 12.28 1.59
C LEU A 33 -16.93 12.12 2.24
N GLU A 34 -16.74 12.62 3.47
CA GLU A 34 -15.50 12.43 4.24
C GLU A 34 -15.28 10.95 4.58
N GLN A 35 -16.34 10.20 4.93
CA GLN A 35 -16.26 8.76 5.17
C GLN A 35 -15.95 7.95 3.89
N LEU A 36 -16.44 8.43 2.73
CA LEU A 36 -16.07 7.87 1.43
C LEU A 36 -14.59 8.05 1.10
N HIS A 37 -13.96 9.13 1.57
CA HIS A 37 -12.51 9.34 1.45
C HIS A 37 -11.70 8.37 2.34
N MET A 38 -12.23 8.03 3.52
CA MET A 38 -11.61 7.09 4.46
C MET A 38 -11.73 5.62 4.04
N THR A 39 -12.72 5.28 3.23
CA THR A 39 -12.83 3.96 2.58
C THR A 39 -11.94 3.81 1.35
N ARG A 40 -10.94 4.70 1.18
CA ARG A 40 -9.83 4.47 0.24
C ARG A 40 -9.25 3.12 0.59
N GLU A 41 -9.59 2.10 -0.20
CA GLU A 41 -9.10 0.73 -0.10
C GLU A 41 -7.61 0.86 0.27
N THR A 42 -7.25 0.57 1.52
CA THR A 42 -5.88 0.69 2.04
C THR A 42 -5.09 -0.47 1.47
N ARG A 43 -4.99 -0.53 0.14
CA ARG A 43 -4.18 -1.48 -0.58
C ARG A 43 -2.76 -1.21 -0.12
N ILE A 44 -2.17 -2.25 0.45
CA ILE A 44 -0.77 -2.24 0.86
C ILE A 44 0.05 -1.75 -0.35
N PRO A 45 0.80 -0.65 -0.22
CA PRO A 45 1.70 -0.22 -1.28
C PRO A 45 2.62 -1.37 -1.69
N SER A 46 2.72 -1.66 -2.99
CA SER A 46 3.54 -2.79 -3.48
C SER A 46 5.01 -2.67 -3.06
N SER A 47 5.52 -1.46 -2.87
CA SER A 47 6.85 -1.18 -2.33
C SER A 47 7.08 -1.70 -0.91
N PHE A 48 6.02 -2.05 -0.17
CA PHE A 48 6.11 -2.60 1.18
C PHE A 48 6.14 -4.13 1.18
N LEU A 49 5.79 -4.75 0.04
CA LEU A 49 5.74 -6.20 -0.09
C LEU A 49 7.10 -6.75 -0.50
N CYS A 50 7.52 -7.83 0.17
CA CYS A 50 8.70 -8.60 -0.19
C CYS A 50 8.45 -9.27 -1.56
N PRO A 51 9.34 -9.10 -2.57
CA PRO A 51 9.18 -9.74 -3.86
C PRO A 51 9.18 -11.29 -3.80
N ILE A 52 9.81 -11.88 -2.79
CA ILE A 52 9.87 -13.35 -2.60
C ILE A 52 8.60 -13.85 -1.91
N LEU A 53 8.24 -13.25 -0.76
CA LEU A 53 7.14 -13.73 0.08
C LEU A 53 5.77 -13.20 -0.33
N GLN A 54 5.72 -12.08 -1.06
CA GLN A 54 4.49 -11.34 -1.35
C GLN A 54 3.75 -10.86 -0.08
N GLU A 55 4.50 -10.63 1.01
CA GLU A 55 4.01 -10.18 2.31
C GLU A 55 4.71 -8.88 2.73
N ILE A 56 4.12 -8.13 3.67
CA ILE A 56 4.72 -6.90 4.21
C ILE A 56 6.08 -7.20 4.84
N MET A 57 7.11 -6.44 4.47
CA MET A 57 8.45 -6.59 5.05
C MET A 57 8.49 -6.08 6.49
N HIS A 58 9.05 -6.90 7.38
CA HIS A 58 9.34 -6.54 8.77
C HIS A 58 10.82 -6.18 8.96
N ASP A 59 11.71 -6.88 8.23
CA ASP A 59 13.15 -6.63 8.17
C ASP A 59 13.56 -6.37 6.70
N PRO A 60 13.24 -5.17 6.13
CA PRO A 60 13.58 -4.87 4.75
C PRO A 60 15.10 -4.72 4.55
N GLN A 61 15.68 -5.57 3.69
CA GLN A 61 17.11 -5.66 3.39
C GLN A 61 17.38 -5.42 1.90
N VAL A 62 18.27 -4.49 1.58
CA VAL A 62 18.70 -4.14 0.21
C VAL A 62 19.82 -5.07 -0.25
N CYS A 63 19.68 -5.58 -1.48
CA CYS A 63 20.68 -6.37 -2.19
C CYS A 63 21.49 -5.53 -3.19
N ALA A 64 22.53 -6.13 -3.77
CA ALA A 64 23.41 -5.51 -4.76
C ALA A 64 22.67 -5.04 -6.04
N ASP A 65 21.51 -5.63 -6.34
CA ASP A 65 20.66 -5.23 -7.47
C ASP A 65 19.79 -3.99 -7.17
N GLY A 66 19.91 -3.41 -5.97
CA GLY A 66 19.15 -2.25 -5.53
C GLY A 66 17.72 -2.57 -5.10
N LEU A 67 17.31 -3.84 -5.11
CA LEU A 67 15.98 -4.26 -4.66
C LEU A 67 15.99 -4.54 -3.16
N THR A 68 14.81 -4.42 -2.54
CA THR A 68 14.61 -4.69 -1.11
C THR A 68 13.76 -5.93 -0.91
N TYR A 69 14.16 -6.77 0.04
CA TYR A 69 13.53 -8.04 0.36
C TYR A 69 13.31 -8.18 1.86
N GLU A 70 12.45 -9.10 2.28
CA GLU A 70 12.43 -9.56 3.66
C GLU A 70 13.74 -10.28 3.98
N GLY A 71 14.37 -9.89 5.09
CA GLY A 71 15.71 -10.30 5.45
C GLY A 71 15.87 -11.81 5.58
N GLN A 72 14.91 -12.50 6.19
CA GLN A 72 14.95 -13.96 6.27
C GLN A 72 14.86 -14.60 4.88
N ALA A 73 13.91 -14.16 4.05
CA ALA A 73 13.67 -14.74 2.74
C ALA A 73 14.87 -14.62 1.80
N ILE A 74 15.56 -13.47 1.82
CA ILE A 74 16.74 -13.27 0.96
C ILE A 74 17.97 -14.02 1.48
N ARG A 75 18.13 -14.17 2.79
CA ARG A 75 19.18 -15.01 3.39
C ARG A 75 19.00 -16.47 2.97
N GLU A 76 17.79 -17.02 3.12
CA GLU A 76 17.46 -18.38 2.71
C GLU A 76 17.71 -18.59 1.21
N TRP A 77 17.29 -17.64 0.37
CA TRP A 77 17.56 -17.68 -1.07
C TRP A 77 19.06 -17.83 -1.38
N MET A 78 19.91 -17.01 -0.75
CA MET A 78 21.36 -17.07 -0.91
C MET A 78 21.96 -18.36 -0.35
N GLU A 79 21.44 -18.88 0.77
CA GLU A 79 21.89 -20.12 1.41
C GLU A 79 21.65 -21.36 0.54
N THR A 80 20.66 -21.33 -0.37
CA THR A 80 20.47 -22.40 -1.38
C THR A 80 21.59 -22.48 -2.44
N GLY A 81 22.64 -21.66 -2.33
CA GLY A 81 23.76 -21.62 -3.27
C GLY A 81 23.50 -20.72 -4.48
N ARG A 82 22.38 -19.99 -4.51
CA ARG A 82 22.06 -19.04 -5.58
C ARG A 82 22.89 -17.78 -5.46
N GLU A 83 23.43 -17.34 -6.60
CA GLU A 83 24.18 -16.07 -6.72
C GLU A 83 23.43 -15.01 -7.54
N THR A 84 22.14 -15.23 -7.81
CA THR A 84 21.32 -14.36 -8.65
C THR A 84 20.27 -13.60 -7.86
N SER A 85 19.84 -12.46 -8.40
CA SER A 85 18.66 -11.75 -7.93
C SER A 85 17.41 -12.63 -8.04
N PRO A 86 16.57 -12.73 -7.00
CA PRO A 86 15.27 -13.41 -7.08
C PRO A 86 14.32 -12.82 -8.15
N VAL A 87 14.51 -11.55 -8.53
CA VAL A 87 13.59 -10.83 -9.42
C VAL A 87 14.14 -10.74 -10.83
N THR A 88 15.38 -10.29 -10.99
CA THR A 88 15.97 -10.08 -12.33
C THR A 88 16.66 -11.31 -12.87
N ASN A 89 16.94 -12.30 -12.02
CA ASN A 89 17.73 -13.49 -12.31
C ASN A 89 19.17 -13.18 -12.80
N LEU A 90 19.63 -11.93 -12.65
CA LEU A 90 20.99 -11.51 -12.93
C LEU A 90 21.89 -11.82 -11.73
N LYS A 91 23.18 -12.08 -11.98
CA LYS A 91 24.16 -12.32 -10.92
C LYS A 91 24.27 -11.09 -10.04
N LEU A 92 24.19 -11.29 -8.72
CA LEU A 92 24.46 -10.24 -7.74
C LEU A 92 25.97 -9.97 -7.69
N GLU A 93 26.37 -8.70 -7.70
CA GLU A 93 27.77 -8.31 -7.59
C GLU A 93 28.39 -8.78 -6.26
N HIS A 94 27.59 -8.74 -5.19
CA HIS A 94 27.97 -9.23 -3.87
C HIS A 94 26.76 -9.75 -3.08
N ARG A 95 27.04 -10.51 -2.02
CA ARG A 95 26.02 -11.11 -1.12
C ARG A 95 25.76 -10.29 0.15
N ASN A 96 26.31 -9.08 0.23
CA ASN A 96 26.08 -8.19 1.38
C ASN A 96 24.63 -7.71 1.38
N LEU A 97 24.03 -7.66 2.57
CA LEU A 97 22.70 -7.12 2.81
C LEU A 97 22.81 -5.81 3.59
N THR A 98 22.09 -4.80 3.14
CA THR A 98 22.05 -3.49 3.81
C THR A 98 20.65 -3.22 4.35
N PRO A 99 20.46 -2.96 5.65
CA PRO A 99 19.15 -2.64 6.20
C PRO A 99 18.54 -1.37 5.57
N ASN A 100 17.28 -1.45 5.14
CA ASN A 100 16.53 -0.29 4.63
C ASN A 100 15.69 0.34 5.75
N HIS A 101 16.33 1.11 6.62
CA HIS A 101 15.67 1.76 7.74
C HIS A 101 14.55 2.71 7.31
N ALA A 102 14.74 3.45 6.21
CA ALA A 102 13.73 4.38 5.70
C ALA A 102 12.44 3.65 5.31
N LEU A 103 12.55 2.54 4.56
CA LEU A 103 11.39 1.72 4.20
C LEU A 103 10.78 1.06 5.43
N ARG A 104 11.59 0.59 6.38
CA ARG A 104 11.08 0.02 7.64
C ARG A 104 10.23 1.03 8.42
N PHE A 105 10.68 2.28 8.54
CA PHE A 105 9.91 3.34 9.17
C PHE A 105 8.64 3.69 8.40
N ALA A 106 8.71 3.77 7.06
CA ALA A 106 7.54 4.03 6.23
C ALA A 106 6.46 2.94 6.36
N ILE A 107 6.87 1.66 6.42
CA ILE A 107 5.97 0.53 6.66
C ILE A 107 5.33 0.63 8.04
N GLN A 108 6.11 0.92 9.08
CA GLN A 108 5.62 1.06 10.44
C GLN A 108 4.61 2.21 10.56
N ASP A 109 4.94 3.37 10.01
CA ASP A 109 4.04 4.53 9.97
C ASP A 109 2.72 4.19 9.27
N TRP A 110 2.81 3.54 8.11
CA TRP A 110 1.62 3.11 7.37
C TRP A 110 0.77 2.11 8.14
N LEU A 111 1.37 1.13 8.84
CA LEU A 111 0.65 0.17 9.68
C LEU A 111 -0.08 0.86 10.84
N CYS A 112 0.55 1.86 11.47
CA CYS A 112 -0.09 2.65 12.53
C CYS A 112 -1.30 3.43 12.02
N HIS A 113 -1.19 4.05 10.84
CA HIS A 113 -2.29 4.79 10.21
C HIS A 113 -3.40 3.87 9.66
N ALA A 114 -3.05 2.69 9.12
CA ALA A 114 -4.01 1.71 8.67
C ALA A 114 -4.84 1.13 9.84
N HIS A 115 -4.23 0.95 11.01
CA HIS A 115 -4.91 0.42 12.20
C HIS A 115 -5.85 1.45 12.87
N SER A 116 -5.62 2.75 12.64
CA SER A 116 -6.49 3.82 13.16
C SER A 116 -7.73 4.05 12.28
N ALA A 117 -7.68 3.67 11.00
CA ALA A 117 -8.84 3.68 10.10
C ALA A 117 -9.87 2.55 10.37
N LEU A 118 -9.54 1.56 11.20
CA LEU A 118 -10.43 0.44 11.60
C LEU A 118 -11.12 0.65 12.96
N LYS A 119 -10.89 1.78 13.64
CA LYS A 119 -11.43 2.09 14.97
C LYS A 119 -12.52 3.17 14.99
N LEU A 120 -13.11 3.52 13.85
CA LEU A 120 -14.23 4.45 13.74
C LEU A 120 -15.44 3.78 13.12
#